data_AF-A0A350MU12-F1
#
_entry.id   AF-A0A350MU12-F1
#
_cell.length_a   1.000
_cell.length_b   1.000
_cell.length_c   1.000
_cell.angle_alpha   90.00
_cell.angle_beta   90.00
_cell.angle_gamma   90.00
#
_symmetry.space_group_name_H-M   'P 1'
#
loop_
_entity.id
_entity.type
_entity.pdbx_description
1 polymer ?
#
loop_
_entity_poly.entity_id
_entity_poly.type
_entity_poly.pdbx_seq_one_letter_code
_entity_poly.pdbx_strand_id
1 'polypeptide(L)'
;MKILVVIEMEYRLIADAYEKIEATSRRLEMTDHLVDLIERTPKDLIDKVVYLTQGKLYPDYEGIEIGIAEKLAIRAIALATAVDEGAVRKSFERTGDLGETARELLEQKALKVRKPLTVEKVFETLD
;
A
#
# COMPACT_ATOMS: atom_id res chain seq x y z
N MET A 1 -33.02 -11.88 -2.57
CA MET A 1 -31.66 -11.57 -3.07
C MET A 1 -31.29 -10.16 -2.63
N LYS A 2 -30.45 -10.01 -1.61
CA LYS A 2 -29.80 -8.71 -1.36
C LYS A 2 -28.75 -8.54 -2.46
N ILE A 3 -28.87 -7.48 -3.26
CA ILE A 3 -27.76 -7.03 -4.10
C ILE A 3 -26.68 -6.62 -3.10
N LEU A 4 -25.59 -7.39 -3.04
CA LEU A 4 -24.38 -6.96 -2.32
C LEU A 4 -23.82 -5.81 -3.17
N VAL A 5 -24.10 -4.57 -2.76
CA VAL A 5 -23.36 -3.44 -3.28
C VAL A 5 -21.96 -3.62 -2.70
N VAL A 6 -21.00 -4.05 -3.53
CA VAL A 6 -19.59 -4.05 -3.14
C VAL A 6 -19.21 -2.58 -3.03
N ILE A 7 -18.98 -2.09 -1.81
CA ILE A 7 -18.54 -0.72 -1.57
C ILE A 7 -17.04 -0.70 -1.80
N GLU A 8 -16.60 -0.17 -2.94
CA GLU A 8 -15.19 -0.05 -3.27
C GLU A 8 -14.59 1.25 -2.71
N MET A 9 -13.41 1.16 -2.10
CA MET A 9 -12.60 2.32 -1.70
C MET A 9 -11.29 2.34 -2.49
N GLU A 10 -10.92 3.48 -3.08
CA GLU A 10 -9.63 3.61 -3.75
C GLU A 10 -8.48 3.50 -2.74
N TYR A 11 -7.50 2.63 -3.02
CA TYR A 11 -6.31 2.44 -2.18
C TYR A 11 -5.46 3.71 -2.06
N ARG A 12 -5.58 4.62 -3.05
CA ARG A 12 -4.93 5.94 -2.99
C ARG A 12 -5.31 6.73 -1.75
N LEU A 13 -6.55 6.62 -1.26
CA LEU A 13 -6.99 7.36 -0.07
C LEU A 13 -6.21 6.93 1.19
N ILE A 14 -5.81 5.67 1.26
CA ILE A 14 -4.96 5.15 2.33
C ILE A 14 -3.53 5.68 2.14
N ALA A 15 -2.97 5.57 0.94
CA ALA A 15 -1.61 6.03 0.64
C ALA A 15 -1.43 7.54 0.92
N ASP A 16 -2.39 8.36 0.49
CA ASP A 16 -2.39 9.81 0.74
C ASP A 16 -2.48 10.13 2.24
N ALA A 17 -3.16 9.29 3.05
CA ALA A 17 -3.21 9.46 4.49
C ALA A 17 -1.86 9.11 5.15
N TYR A 18 -1.19 8.05 4.68
CA TYR A 18 0.13 7.67 5.18
C TYR A 18 1.18 8.73 4.86
N GLU A 19 1.15 9.30 3.66
CA GLU A 19 2.04 10.41 3.28
C GLU A 19 1.87 11.62 4.22
N LYS A 20 0.63 11.98 4.56
CA LYS A 20 0.36 13.06 5.53
C LYS A 20 0.87 12.74 6.94
N ILE A 21 0.71 11.49 7.38
CA ILE A 21 1.20 11.03 8.69
C ILE A 21 2.73 11.07 8.72
N GLU A 22 3.40 10.60 7.66
CA GLU A 22 4.86 10.60 7.51
C GLU A 22 5.43 12.03 7.46
N ALA A 23 4.69 12.97 6.87
CA ALA A 23 5.11 14.38 6.72
C ALA A 23 5.10 15.18 8.04
N THR A 24 4.53 14.65 9.13
CA THR A 24 4.52 15.32 10.44
C THR A 24 5.24 14.49 11.50
N SER A 25 5.72 15.16 12.56
CA SER A 25 6.25 14.53 13.78
C SER A 25 5.36 14.73 15.00
N ARG A 26 4.26 15.48 14.84
CA ARG A 26 3.34 15.83 15.93
C ARG A 26 2.30 14.74 16.09
N ARG A 27 2.32 14.05 17.24
CA ARG A 27 1.41 12.92 17.51
C ARG A 27 -0.07 13.27 17.37
N LEU A 28 -0.48 14.47 17.76
CA LEU A 28 -1.87 14.91 17.62
C LEU A 28 -2.26 15.03 16.14
N GLU A 29 -1.43 15.64 15.30
CA GLU A 29 -1.69 15.74 13.86
C GLU A 29 -1.71 14.36 13.19
N MET A 30 -0.80 13.44 13.57
CA MET A 30 -0.86 12.05 13.11
C MET A 30 -2.18 11.38 13.49
N THR A 31 -2.67 11.64 14.71
CA THR A 31 -3.94 11.09 15.21
C THR A 31 -5.10 11.66 14.42
N ASP A 32 -5.12 12.96 14.14
CA ASP A 32 -6.17 13.60 13.35
C ASP A 32 -6.23 13.02 11.93
N HIS A 33 -5.08 12.82 11.27
CA HIS A 33 -5.03 12.17 9.96
C HIS A 33 -5.53 10.72 9.99
N LEU A 34 -5.24 9.97 11.05
CA LEU A 34 -5.73 8.60 11.21
C LEU A 34 -7.25 8.57 11.47
N VAL A 35 -7.77 9.50 12.28
CA VAL A 35 -9.22 9.65 12.52
C VAL A 35 -9.93 9.97 11.21
N ASP A 36 -9.43 10.92 10.43
CA ASP A 36 -9.98 11.27 9.11
C ASP A 36 -10.05 10.06 8.17
N LEU A 37 -9.01 9.22 8.16
CA LEU A 37 -8.99 7.99 7.36
C LEU A 37 -10.08 7.01 7.83
N ILE A 38 -10.19 6.78 9.14
CA ILE A 38 -11.16 5.86 9.74
C ILE A 38 -12.60 6.33 9.48
N GLU A 39 -12.90 7.62 9.66
CA GLU A 39 -14.25 8.17 9.44
C GLU A 39 -14.70 8.06 7.97
N ARG A 40 -13.76 8.17 7.04
CA ARG A 40 -14.03 8.05 5.60
C ARG A 40 -14.10 6.60 5.12
N THR A 41 -13.69 5.65 5.94
CA THR A 41 -13.63 4.23 5.58
C THR A 41 -15.02 3.58 5.70
N PRO A 42 -15.53 2.91 4.66
CA PRO A 42 -16.76 2.12 4.75
C PRO A 42 -16.66 1.06 5.85
N LYS A 43 -17.75 0.83 6.59
CA LYS A 43 -17.78 -0.10 7.74
C LYS A 43 -17.34 -1.51 7.38
N ASP A 44 -17.64 -1.94 6.16
CA ASP A 44 -17.38 -3.26 5.59
C ASP A 44 -15.93 -3.42 5.08
N LEU A 45 -15.14 -2.34 5.11
CA LEU A 45 -13.72 -2.33 4.78
C LEU A 45 -12.81 -1.97 5.96
N ILE A 46 -13.38 -1.61 7.11
CA ILE A 46 -12.60 -1.07 8.24
C ILE A 46 -11.57 -2.06 8.77
N ASP A 47 -11.90 -3.35 8.76
CA ASP A 47 -10.99 -4.44 9.11
C ASP A 47 -9.75 -4.43 8.22
N LYS A 48 -9.92 -4.40 6.90
CA LYS A 48 -8.85 -4.38 5.91
C LYS A 48 -7.99 -3.13 6.05
N VAL A 49 -8.62 -1.96 6.18
CA VAL A 49 -7.90 -0.68 6.34
C VAL A 49 -7.05 -0.70 7.60
N VAL A 50 -7.60 -1.13 8.74
CA VAL A 50 -6.87 -1.20 10.01
C VAL A 50 -5.66 -2.13 9.90
N TYR A 51 -5.82 -3.33 9.34
CA TYR A 51 -4.69 -4.25 9.20
C TYR A 51 -3.63 -3.73 8.23
N LEU A 52 -4.03 -3.17 7.08
CA LEU A 52 -3.10 -2.54 6.13
C LEU A 52 -2.34 -1.37 6.77
N THR A 53 -2.97 -0.56 7.62
CA THR A 53 -2.30 0.52 8.38
C THR A 53 -1.27 0.01 9.36
N GLN A 54 -1.46 -1.20 9.88
CA GLN A 54 -0.49 -1.87 10.74
C GLN A 54 0.60 -2.61 9.96
N GLY A 55 0.54 -2.63 8.62
CA GLY A 55 1.43 -3.43 7.77
C GLY A 55 1.18 -4.93 7.88
N LYS A 56 -0.06 -5.34 8.18
CA LYS A 56 -0.48 -6.73 8.42
C LYS A 56 -1.71 -7.08 7.57
N LEU A 57 -2.03 -8.36 7.51
CA LEU A 57 -3.30 -8.86 6.96
C LEU A 57 -4.15 -9.58 8.00
N TYR A 58 -3.50 -10.07 9.05
CA TYR A 58 -4.12 -10.87 10.09
C TYR A 58 -3.73 -10.34 11.48
N PRO A 59 -4.55 -10.59 12.50
CA PRO A 59 -4.17 -10.31 13.88
C PRO A 59 -3.04 -11.22 14.37
N ASP A 60 -2.25 -10.71 15.31
CA ASP A 60 -1.00 -11.35 15.75
C ASP A 60 -1.15 -12.77 16.31
N TYR A 61 -2.32 -13.11 16.86
CA TYR A 61 -2.58 -14.42 17.43
C TYR A 61 -2.74 -15.53 16.36
N GLU A 62 -2.93 -15.18 15.08
CA GLU A 62 -2.95 -16.16 13.97
C GLU A 62 -1.53 -16.57 13.56
N GLY A 63 -0.51 -15.76 13.86
CA GLY A 63 0.89 -16.04 13.50
C GLY A 63 1.16 -16.05 12.00
N ILE A 64 0.30 -15.42 11.19
CA ILE A 64 0.45 -15.33 9.73
C ILE A 64 1.18 -14.05 9.35
N GLU A 65 2.27 -14.18 8.60
CA GLU A 65 3.02 -13.08 8.00
C GLU A 65 2.88 -13.11 6.48
N ILE A 66 2.85 -11.94 5.83
CA ILE A 66 2.76 -11.81 4.36
C ILE A 66 3.97 -12.48 3.66
N GLY A 67 5.10 -12.62 4.36
CA GLY A 67 6.25 -13.39 3.89
C GLY A 67 7.00 -12.76 2.70
N ILE A 68 6.81 -11.46 2.43
CA ILE A 68 7.50 -10.77 1.34
C ILE A 68 8.92 -10.41 1.77
N ALA A 69 9.89 -11.23 1.34
CA ALA A 69 11.31 -10.91 1.47
C ALA A 69 11.73 -9.80 0.49
N GLU A 70 12.75 -9.01 0.84
CA GLU A 70 13.32 -7.94 0.03
C GLU A 70 13.63 -8.37 -1.42
N LYS A 71 14.21 -9.57 -1.58
CA LYS A 71 14.51 -10.14 -2.91
C LYS A 71 13.26 -10.36 -3.77
N LEU A 72 12.14 -10.75 -3.16
CA LEU A 72 10.86 -10.90 -3.86
C LEU A 72 10.30 -9.53 -4.26
N ALA A 73 10.40 -8.54 -3.37
CA ALA A 73 9.98 -7.17 -3.67
C ALA A 73 10.78 -6.57 -4.84
N ILE A 74 12.11 -6.70 -4.83
CA ILE A 74 13.00 -6.28 -5.94
C ILE A 74 12.56 -6.91 -7.26
N ARG A 75 12.29 -8.22 -7.26
CA ARG A 75 11.83 -8.94 -8.45
C ARG A 75 10.45 -8.44 -8.92
N ALA A 76 9.52 -8.19 -8.00
CA ALA A 76 8.21 -7.64 -8.32
C ALA A 76 8.29 -6.24 -8.93
N ILE A 77 9.14 -5.37 -8.39
CA ILE A 77 9.40 -4.03 -8.92
C ILE A 77 10.01 -4.12 -10.33
N ALA A 78 11.01 -4.99 -10.53
CA ALA A 78 11.63 -5.22 -11.84
C ALA A 78 10.59 -5.64 -12.89
N LEU A 79 9.69 -6.57 -12.54
CA LEU A 79 8.58 -6.99 -13.40
C LEU A 79 7.59 -5.87 -13.69
N ALA A 80 7.19 -5.11 -12.66
CA ALA A 80 6.19 -4.04 -12.78
C ALA A 80 6.69 -2.85 -13.61
N THR A 81 7.98 -2.55 -13.53
CA THR A 81 8.64 -1.41 -14.19
C THR A 81 9.32 -1.80 -15.51
N ALA A 82 9.41 -3.11 -15.79
CA ALA A 82 10.10 -3.69 -16.95
C ALA A 82 11.58 -3.25 -17.06
N VAL A 83 12.26 -3.18 -15.92
CA VAL A 83 13.72 -3.01 -15.82
C VAL A 83 14.33 -4.27 -15.21
N ASP A 84 15.64 -4.46 -15.32
CA ASP A 84 16.31 -5.59 -14.69
C ASP A 84 16.47 -5.40 -13.17
N GLU A 85 16.59 -6.49 -12.42
CA GLU A 85 16.75 -6.42 -10.96
C GLU A 85 18.04 -5.69 -10.53
N GLY A 86 19.07 -5.60 -11.38
CA GLY A 86 20.29 -4.84 -11.10
C GLY A 86 20.03 -3.33 -11.07
N ALA A 87 19.22 -2.83 -12.01
CA ALA A 87 18.75 -1.45 -12.01
C ALA A 87 17.92 -1.13 -10.76
N VAL A 88 17.03 -2.05 -10.34
CA VAL A 88 16.24 -1.89 -9.11
C VAL A 88 17.16 -1.82 -7.88
N ARG A 89 18.12 -2.74 -7.74
CA ARG A 89 19.08 -2.72 -6.63
C ARG A 89 19.88 -1.43 -6.58
N LYS A 90 20.38 -0.96 -7.72
CA LYS A 90 21.12 0.31 -7.79
C LYS A 90 20.25 1.52 -7.37
N SER A 91 18.97 1.52 -7.72
CA SER A 91 18.06 2.56 -7.26
C SER A 91 17.81 2.45 -5.75
N PHE A 92 17.61 1.23 -5.25
CA PHE A 92 17.44 0.96 -3.82
C PHE A 92 18.66 1.36 -2.98
N GLU A 93 19.87 1.11 -3.47
CA GLU A 93 21.11 1.58 -2.82
C GLU A 93 21.16 3.12 -2.70
N ARG A 94 20.53 3.84 -3.64
CA ARG A 94 20.48 5.31 -3.62
C ARG A 94 19.37 5.85 -2.73
N THR A 95 18.19 5.25 -2.77
CA THR A 95 17.00 5.72 -2.03
C THR A 95 17.01 5.25 -0.58
N GLY A 96 17.58 4.07 -0.31
CA GLY A 96 17.51 3.41 0.99
C GLY A 96 16.13 2.84 1.33
N ASP A 97 15.15 2.98 0.44
CA ASP A 97 13.76 2.58 0.65
C ASP A 97 13.16 1.94 -0.61
N LEU A 98 12.53 0.78 -0.46
CA LEU A 98 11.95 0.05 -1.59
C LEU A 98 10.66 0.68 -2.11
N GLY A 99 9.87 1.35 -1.27
CA GLY A 99 8.66 2.06 -1.68
C GLY A 99 9.00 3.24 -2.57
N GLU A 100 9.97 4.05 -2.16
CA GLU A 100 10.50 5.17 -2.93
C GLU A 100 11.16 4.70 -4.22
N THR A 101 11.93 3.60 -4.17
CA THR A 101 12.49 2.95 -5.37
C THR A 101 11.39 2.57 -6.37
N ALA A 102 10.31 1.96 -5.89
CA ALA A 102 9.19 1.57 -6.74
C ALA A 102 8.50 2.80 -7.35
N ARG A 103 8.28 3.86 -6.55
CA ARG A 103 7.66 5.12 -7.00
C ARG A 103 8.47 5.77 -8.13
N GLU A 104 9.76 6.01 -7.91
CA GLU A 104 10.62 6.66 -8.90
C GLU A 104 10.70 5.87 -10.22
N LEU A 105 10.82 4.54 -10.16
CA LEU A 105 10.90 3.69 -11.35
C LEU A 105 9.57 3.60 -12.11
N LEU A 106 8.44 3.65 -11.39
CA LEU A 106 7.10 3.69 -11.99
C LEU A 106 6.80 5.04 -12.65
N GLU A 107 7.25 6.16 -12.07
CA GLU A 107 7.07 7.51 -12.64
C GLU A 107 7.84 7.72 -13.95
N GLN A 108 9.00 7.09 -14.10
CA GLN A 108 9.80 7.14 -15.33
C GLN A 108 9.13 6.42 -16.52
N LYS A 109 8.03 5.69 -16.30
CA LYS A 109 7.25 5.05 -17.35
C LYS A 109 5.95 5.81 -17.59
N ALA A 110 5.61 5.97 -18.87
CA ALA A 110 4.23 6.25 -19.26
C ALA A 110 3.37 5.02 -18.90
N LEU A 111 2.83 4.99 -17.69
CA LEU A 111 1.90 3.95 -17.28
C LEU A 111 0.70 3.99 -18.22
N LYS A 112 0.39 2.87 -18.88
CA LYS A 112 -0.93 2.70 -19.50
C LYS A 112 -1.97 3.02 -18.44
N VAL A 113 -3.01 3.80 -18.78
CA VAL A 113 -4.11 4.10 -17.86
C VAL A 113 -4.65 2.79 -17.30
N ARG A 114 -4.35 2.52 -16.03
CA ARG A 114 -4.86 1.39 -15.28
C ARG A 114 -6.06 1.86 -14.48
N LYS A 115 -7.04 0.97 -14.26
CA LYS A 115 -8.08 1.23 -13.27
C LYS A 115 -7.40 1.52 -11.92
N PRO A 116 -7.91 2.48 -11.12
CA PRO A 116 -7.43 2.70 -9.76
C PRO A 116 -7.43 1.39 -8.97
N LEU A 117 -6.43 1.21 -8.11
CA LEU A 117 -6.41 0.09 -7.16
C LEU A 117 -7.43 0.37 -6.06
N THR A 118 -8.12 -0.68 -5.61
CA THR A 118 -9.05 -0.62 -4.48
C THR A 118 -8.44 -1.31 -3.25
N VAL A 119 -8.91 -0.96 -2.06
CA VAL A 119 -8.49 -1.54 -0.78
C VAL A 119 -8.68 -3.05 -0.79
N GLU A 120 -9.83 -3.51 -1.23
CA GLU A 120 -10.18 -4.93 -1.34
C GLU A 120 -9.23 -5.62 -2.29
N LYS A 121 -8.98 -5.03 -3.47
CA LYS A 121 -8.14 -5.68 -4.45
C LYS A 121 -6.70 -5.82 -3.96
N VAL A 122 -6.18 -4.81 -3.26
CA VAL A 122 -4.85 -4.88 -2.65
C VAL A 122 -4.80 -5.93 -1.56
N PHE A 123 -5.77 -5.91 -0.63
CA PHE A 123 -5.86 -6.87 0.46
C PHE A 123 -5.92 -8.32 -0.06
N GLU A 124 -6.86 -8.62 -0.96
CA GLU A 124 -7.04 -9.93 -1.59
C GLU A 124 -5.82 -10.40 -2.41
N THR A 125 -4.95 -9.48 -2.85
CA THR A 125 -3.75 -9.85 -3.60
C THR A 125 -2.59 -10.21 -2.68
N LEU A 126 -2.60 -9.69 -1.44
CA LEU A 126 -1.59 -9.96 -0.43
C LEU A 126 -1.95 -11.17 0.45
N ASP A 127 -3.24 -11.48 0.55
CA ASP A 127 -3.81 -12.67 1.21
C ASP A 127 -3.41 -13.99 0.52
#